data_AF-A0A1U8K5K7-F1
#
_entry.id   AF-A0A1U8K5K7-F1
#
_cell.length_a   1.000
_cell.length_b   1.000
_cell.length_c   1.000
_cell.angle_alpha   90.00
_cell.angle_beta   90.00
_cell.angle_gamma   90.00
#
_symmetry.space_group_name_H-M   'P 1'
#
loop_
_entity.id
_entity.type
_entity.pdbx_description
1 polymer ?
#
loop_
_entity_poly.entity_id
_entity_poly.type
_entity_poly.pdbx_seq_one_letter_code
_entity_poly.pdbx_strand_id
1 'polypeptide(L)'
;MNESDYTYSSIPNDVALKIASSLEGWRGFYIKQHKEMKDQADSVVKFVEKCLQSESIQVNDYLKAIECLKLMGFGFKDVQMLLLKPKLNVLLNLVGLHYCLNILKVPASDVMEALKSSNIKNRQICIKWWKLGRWFYGFRMRDEFHFRCLSLEDLASSKDDEDVLGVLQRGAIHEVLQVQISIVSSRSNAWA
;
A
#
# COMPACT_ATOMS: atom_id res chain seq x y z
N MET A 1 -49.50 32.49 -25.82
CA MET A 1 -48.33 31.62 -25.56
C MET A 1 -48.53 31.09 -24.16
N ASN A 2 -48.77 29.78 -24.03
CA ASN A 2 -49.18 29.16 -22.77
C ASN A 2 -47.96 28.85 -21.90
N GLU A 3 -48.01 29.27 -20.64
CA GLU A 3 -47.10 28.84 -19.58
C GLU A 3 -47.29 27.34 -19.34
N SER A 4 -46.21 26.56 -19.47
CA SER A 4 -46.18 25.15 -19.11
C SER A 4 -45.81 25.02 -17.64
N ASP A 5 -46.78 24.59 -16.82
CA ASP A 5 -46.61 24.21 -15.42
C ASP A 5 -45.61 23.05 -15.29
N TYR A 6 -44.42 23.34 -14.76
CA TYR A 6 -43.51 22.31 -14.27
C TYR A 6 -43.92 21.91 -12.85
N THR A 7 -44.82 20.94 -12.72
CA THR A 7 -45.12 20.32 -11.43
C THR A 7 -43.91 19.49 -10.97
N TYR A 8 -43.20 20.01 -9.97
CA TYR A 8 -42.20 19.27 -9.20
C TYR A 8 -42.94 18.15 -8.44
N SER A 9 -42.81 16.90 -8.90
CA SER A 9 -43.43 15.77 -8.21
C SER A 9 -42.67 15.52 -6.90
N SER A 10 -43.20 16.04 -5.80
CA SER A 10 -42.69 15.79 -4.44
C SER A 10 -42.79 14.31 -4.11
N ILE A 11 -41.70 13.74 -3.58
CA ILE A 11 -41.66 12.34 -3.13
C ILE A 11 -42.72 12.17 -2.02
N PRO A 12 -43.59 11.15 -2.08
CA PRO A 12 -44.55 10.86 -1.02
C PRO A 12 -43.88 10.74 0.35
N ASN A 13 -44.46 11.36 1.38
CA ASN A 13 -43.85 11.46 2.71
C ASN A 13 -43.56 10.10 3.36
N ASP A 14 -44.36 9.08 3.07
CA ASP A 14 -44.17 7.70 3.51
C ASP A 14 -42.91 7.07 2.87
N VAL A 15 -42.67 7.36 1.60
CA VAL A 15 -41.47 6.94 0.87
C VAL A 15 -40.24 7.70 1.40
N ALA A 16 -40.37 9.00 1.65
CA ALA A 16 -39.29 9.81 2.24
C ALA A 16 -38.91 9.33 3.66
N LEU A 17 -39.88 9.00 4.50
CA LEU A 17 -39.65 8.44 5.85
C LEU A 17 -38.99 7.06 5.82
N LYS A 18 -39.36 6.22 4.86
CA LYS A 18 -38.77 4.89 4.68
C LYS A 18 -37.32 4.98 4.18
N ILE A 19 -37.03 5.93 3.28
CA ILE A 19 -35.67 6.22 2.82
C ILE A 19 -34.84 6.78 3.98
N ALA A 20 -35.35 7.75 4.75
CA ALA A 20 -34.64 8.34 5.89
C ALA A 20 -34.31 7.30 6.98
N SER A 21 -35.27 6.46 7.37
CA SER A 21 -35.05 5.38 8.35
C SER A 21 -34.05 4.33 7.84
N SER A 22 -34.09 4.00 6.55
CA SER A 22 -33.08 3.11 5.96
C SER A 22 -31.68 3.76 5.99
N LEU A 23 -31.56 5.05 5.62
CA LEU A 23 -30.30 5.80 5.60
C LEU A 23 -29.65 5.88 6.99
N GLU A 24 -30.45 6.05 8.05
CA GLU A 24 -29.93 6.01 9.43
C GLU A 24 -29.38 4.64 9.80
N GLY A 25 -30.06 3.56 9.39
CA GLY A 25 -29.59 2.19 9.57
C GLY A 25 -28.28 1.91 8.82
N TRP A 26 -28.19 2.31 7.55
CA TRP A 26 -26.98 2.17 6.73
C TRP A 26 -25.81 2.97 7.30
N ARG A 27 -26.07 4.17 7.83
CA ARG A 27 -25.04 5.01 8.46
C ARG A 27 -24.45 4.33 9.69
N GLY A 28 -25.29 3.76 10.56
CA GLY A 28 -24.83 3.01 11.74
C GLY A 28 -23.97 1.80 11.35
N PHE A 29 -24.43 1.02 10.36
CA PHE A 29 -23.68 -0.11 9.83
C PHE A 29 -22.32 0.32 9.24
N TYR A 30 -22.31 1.36 8.42
CA TYR A 30 -21.09 1.91 7.81
C TYR A 30 -20.07 2.38 8.85
N ILE A 31 -20.53 3.10 9.89
CA ILE A 31 -19.64 3.55 10.98
C ILE A 31 -19.03 2.36 11.70
N LYS A 32 -19.84 1.34 12.01
CA LYS A 32 -19.37 0.12 12.69
C LYS A 32 -18.31 -0.60 11.84
N GLN A 33 -18.61 -0.84 10.56
CA GLN A 33 -17.68 -1.49 9.64
C GLN A 33 -16.37 -0.69 9.51
N HIS A 34 -16.44 0.63 9.36
CA HIS A 34 -15.25 1.45 9.24
C HIS A 34 -14.38 1.43 10.51
N LYS A 35 -15.02 1.37 11.69
CA LYS A 35 -14.31 1.20 12.96
C LYS A 35 -13.60 -0.15 13.03
N GLU A 36 -14.26 -1.23 12.63
CA GLU A 36 -13.67 -2.57 12.58
C GLU A 36 -12.46 -2.62 11.64
N MET A 37 -12.58 -2.06 10.43
CA MET A 37 -11.46 -2.00 9.47
C MET A 37 -10.30 -1.16 10.00
N LYS A 38 -10.59 -0.07 10.71
CA LYS A 38 -9.55 0.73 11.36
C LYS A 38 -8.83 -0.05 12.45
N ASP A 39 -9.57 -0.74 13.32
CA ASP A 39 -8.98 -1.53 14.42
C ASP A 39 -8.08 -2.66 13.86
N GLN A 40 -8.49 -3.27 12.74
CA GLN A 40 -7.68 -4.24 12.00
C GLN A 40 -6.41 -3.60 11.40
N ALA A 41 -6.52 -2.43 10.77
CA ALA A 41 -5.36 -1.72 10.24
C ALA A 41 -4.37 -1.35 11.36
N ASP A 42 -4.87 -0.90 12.52
CA ASP A 42 -4.05 -0.55 13.68
C ASP A 42 -3.28 -1.78 14.20
N SER A 43 -3.82 -3.00 14.04
CA SER A 43 -3.09 -4.25 14.32
C SER A 43 -1.91 -4.47 13.36
N VAL A 44 -2.11 -4.24 12.06
CA VAL A 44 -1.03 -4.33 11.06
C VAL A 44 0.03 -3.25 11.29
N VAL A 45 -0.38 -2.03 11.62
CA VAL A 45 0.52 -0.92 11.96
C VAL A 45 1.42 -1.33 13.13
N LYS A 46 0.83 -1.79 14.24
CA LYS A 46 1.58 -2.25 15.42
C LYS A 46 2.51 -3.43 15.10
N PHE A 47 2.08 -4.34 14.24
CA PHE A 47 2.92 -5.46 13.80
C PHE A 47 4.16 -4.97 13.05
N VAL A 48 3.99 -4.10 12.05
CA VAL A 48 5.11 -3.54 11.28
C VAL A 48 6.03 -2.72 12.20
N GLU A 49 5.46 -1.93 13.11
CA GLU A 49 6.23 -1.18 14.10
C GLU A 49 7.06 -2.07 15.03
N LYS A 50 6.53 -3.24 15.42
CA LYS A 50 7.28 -4.22 16.21
C LYS A 50 8.40 -4.89 15.42
N CYS A 51 8.20 -5.09 14.12
CA CYS A 51 9.19 -5.69 13.22
C CYS A 51 10.29 -4.70 12.79
N LEU A 52 10.13 -3.40 13.08
CA LEU A 52 11.14 -2.40 12.79
C LEU A 52 12.35 -2.55 13.72
N GLN A 53 13.46 -3.01 13.17
CA GLN A 53 14.77 -2.97 13.82
C GLN A 53 15.60 -1.87 13.17
N SER A 54 15.96 -0.83 13.93
CA SER A 54 16.76 0.30 13.43
C SER A 54 16.22 0.90 12.12
N GLU A 55 14.92 1.23 12.09
CA GLU A 55 14.23 1.83 10.92
C GLU A 55 14.24 0.95 9.65
N SER A 56 14.45 -0.35 9.82
CA SER A 56 14.46 -1.32 8.73
C SER A 56 13.61 -2.54 9.05
N ILE A 57 13.11 -3.19 7.99
CA ILE A 57 12.31 -4.41 8.06
C ILE A 57 12.87 -5.45 7.09
N GLN A 58 12.88 -6.72 7.51
CA GLN A 58 13.22 -7.84 6.64
C GLN A 58 12.03 -8.15 5.72
N VAL A 59 12.31 -8.60 4.50
CA VAL A 59 11.25 -8.86 3.51
C VAL A 59 10.20 -9.87 3.97
N ASN A 60 10.60 -10.85 4.80
CA ASN A 60 9.66 -11.84 5.32
C ASN A 60 8.59 -11.21 6.22
N ASP A 61 8.97 -10.28 7.09
CA ASP A 61 8.01 -9.59 7.95
C ASP A 61 7.19 -8.57 7.17
N TYR A 62 7.80 -7.93 6.17
CA TYR A 62 7.08 -7.10 5.21
C TYR A 62 6.01 -7.89 4.43
N LEU A 63 6.34 -9.09 3.93
CA LEU A 63 5.41 -9.96 3.21
C LEU A 63 4.27 -10.47 4.12
N LYS A 64 4.57 -10.80 5.39
CA LYS A 64 3.54 -11.13 6.38
C LYS A 64 2.55 -9.97 6.58
N ALA A 65 3.01 -8.72 6.58
CA ALA A 65 2.12 -7.57 6.70
C ALA A 65 1.16 -7.47 5.50
N ILE A 66 1.63 -7.75 4.28
CA ILE A 66 0.79 -7.82 3.07
C ILE A 66 -0.22 -8.96 3.17
N GLU A 67 0.22 -10.13 3.65
CA GLU A 67 -0.66 -11.29 3.86
C GLU A 67 -1.75 -10.99 4.89
N CYS A 68 -1.43 -10.29 5.99
CA CYS A 68 -2.41 -9.83 6.96
C CYS A 68 -3.50 -8.95 6.32
N LEU A 69 -3.12 -7.99 5.46
CA LEU A 69 -4.10 -7.15 4.74
C LEU A 69 -5.01 -7.96 3.83
N LYS A 70 -4.45 -8.98 3.17
CA LYS A 70 -5.21 -9.90 2.32
C LYS A 70 -6.22 -10.71 3.14
N LEU A 71 -5.81 -11.26 4.28
CA LEU A 71 -6.69 -12.01 5.18
C LEU A 71 -7.82 -11.14 5.75
N MET A 72 -7.53 -9.87 6.01
CA MET A 72 -8.51 -8.89 6.48
C MET A 72 -9.44 -8.40 5.36
N GLY A 73 -9.17 -8.73 4.10
CA GLY A 73 -10.04 -8.39 2.96
C GLY A 73 -10.08 -6.89 2.64
N PHE A 74 -8.97 -6.17 2.86
CA PHE A 74 -8.92 -4.73 2.61
C PHE A 74 -9.14 -4.42 1.13
N GLY A 75 -10.04 -3.47 0.83
CA GLY A 75 -10.21 -2.91 -0.51
C GLY A 75 -9.29 -1.71 -0.77
N PHE A 76 -9.30 -1.20 -2.00
CA PHE A 76 -8.49 -0.04 -2.38
C PHE A 76 -8.82 1.20 -1.55
N LYS A 77 -10.10 1.45 -1.28
CA LYS A 77 -10.52 2.61 -0.47
C LYS A 77 -10.09 2.49 0.98
N ASP A 78 -10.10 1.29 1.55
CA ASP A 78 -9.59 1.07 2.91
C ASP A 78 -8.09 1.37 2.97
N VAL A 79 -7.32 0.87 1.99
CA VAL A 79 -5.88 1.12 1.90
C VAL A 79 -5.58 2.61 1.71
N GLN A 80 -6.33 3.29 0.83
CA GLN A 80 -6.20 4.73 0.62
C GLN A 80 -6.48 5.51 1.92
N MET A 81 -7.55 5.15 2.63
CA MET A 81 -7.95 5.83 3.85
C MET A 81 -7.08 5.48 5.06
N LEU A 82 -6.49 4.29 5.13
CA LEU A 82 -5.83 3.81 6.35
C LEU A 82 -4.32 3.79 6.20
N LEU A 83 -3.79 3.33 5.07
CA LEU A 83 -2.35 3.10 4.87
C LEU A 83 -1.66 4.17 4.03
N LEU A 84 -2.35 4.79 3.07
CA LEU A 84 -1.79 5.87 2.23
C LEU A 84 -1.95 7.23 2.89
N LYS A 85 -1.50 7.35 4.14
CA LYS A 85 -1.56 8.58 4.94
C LYS A 85 -0.18 9.13 5.24
N PRO A 86 0.01 10.47 5.23
CA PRO A 86 1.29 11.08 5.58
C PRO A 86 1.66 10.92 7.05
N LYS A 87 0.70 10.68 7.96
CA LYS A 87 1.01 10.44 9.38
C LYS A 87 1.67 9.08 9.65
N LEU A 88 1.59 8.15 8.71
CA LEU A 88 2.16 6.82 8.86
C LEU A 88 3.61 6.75 8.37
N ASN A 89 4.28 5.69 8.80
CA ASN A 89 5.62 5.33 8.35
C ASN A 89 5.62 5.05 6.82
N VAL A 90 6.70 5.43 6.14
CA VAL A 90 6.86 5.15 4.70
C VAL A 90 6.80 3.66 4.37
N LEU A 91 7.23 2.78 5.29
CA LEU A 91 7.13 1.33 5.09
C LEU A 91 5.67 0.86 5.09
N LEU A 92 4.80 1.47 5.91
CA LEU A 92 3.36 1.19 5.86
C LEU A 92 2.74 1.71 4.57
N ASN A 93 3.18 2.89 4.11
CA ASN A 93 2.77 3.39 2.80
C ASN A 93 3.20 2.43 1.68
N LEU A 94 4.40 1.85 1.77
CA LEU A 94 4.92 0.86 0.83
C LEU A 94 4.13 -0.47 0.87
N VAL A 95 3.77 -0.96 2.06
CA VAL A 95 2.91 -2.14 2.22
C VAL A 95 1.57 -1.89 1.50
N GLY A 96 0.95 -0.73 1.73
CA GLY A 96 -0.29 -0.34 1.05
C GLY A 96 -0.12 -0.24 -0.47
N LEU A 97 0.94 0.41 -0.95
CA LEU A 97 1.26 0.54 -2.37
C LEU A 97 1.38 -0.83 -3.05
N HIS A 98 2.19 -1.72 -2.48
CA HIS A 98 2.42 -3.06 -3.03
C HIS A 98 1.14 -3.90 -2.99
N TYR A 99 0.37 -3.83 -1.91
CA TYR A 99 -0.92 -4.50 -1.84
C TYR A 99 -1.88 -4.03 -2.96
N CYS A 100 -1.97 -2.73 -3.21
CA CYS A 100 -2.80 -2.19 -4.30
C CYS A 100 -2.38 -2.69 -5.69
N LEU A 101 -1.09 -2.64 -6.01
CA LEU A 101 -0.59 -2.98 -7.35
C LEU A 101 -0.58 -4.48 -7.60
N ASN A 102 -0.10 -5.28 -6.63
CA ASN A 102 0.20 -6.70 -6.90
C ASN A 102 -0.90 -7.63 -6.42
N ILE A 103 -1.64 -7.27 -5.36
CA ILE A 103 -2.72 -8.10 -4.81
C ILE A 103 -4.07 -7.67 -5.36
N LEU A 104 -4.44 -6.39 -5.23
CA LEU A 104 -5.71 -5.87 -5.72
C LEU A 104 -5.72 -5.60 -7.24
N LYS A 105 -4.55 -5.55 -7.88
CA LYS A 105 -4.39 -5.24 -9.31
C LYS A 105 -5.04 -3.91 -9.72
N VAL A 106 -4.98 -2.92 -8.82
CA VAL A 106 -5.47 -1.56 -9.11
C VAL A 106 -4.56 -0.92 -10.17
N PRO A 107 -5.11 -0.21 -11.16
CA PRO A 107 -4.31 0.52 -12.15
C PRO A 107 -3.31 1.46 -11.49
N ALA A 108 -2.07 1.49 -12.00
CA ALA A 108 -1.01 2.34 -11.47
C ALA A 108 -1.38 3.84 -11.49
N SER A 109 -2.21 4.28 -12.45
CA SER A 109 -2.75 5.64 -12.52
C SER A 109 -3.51 6.03 -11.25
N ASP A 110 -4.37 5.15 -10.77
CA ASP A 110 -5.29 5.41 -9.67
C ASP A 110 -4.52 5.40 -8.34
N VAL A 111 -3.55 4.47 -8.23
CA VAL A 111 -2.63 4.42 -7.09
C VAL A 111 -1.75 5.68 -7.06
N MET A 112 -1.26 6.13 -8.21
CA MET A 112 -0.48 7.37 -8.32
C MET A 112 -1.30 8.60 -7.90
N GLU A 113 -2.56 8.68 -8.31
CA GLU A 113 -3.47 9.73 -7.88
C GLU A 113 -3.68 9.70 -6.36
N ALA A 114 -3.86 8.51 -5.77
CA ALA A 114 -3.95 8.37 -4.33
C ALA A 114 -2.68 8.87 -3.62
N LEU A 115 -1.49 8.52 -4.11
CA LEU A 115 -0.21 9.01 -3.56
C LEU A 115 -0.06 10.53 -3.65
N LYS A 116 -0.51 11.13 -4.76
CA LYS A 116 -0.54 12.58 -4.97
C LYS A 116 -1.52 13.26 -4.02
N SER A 117 -2.74 12.73 -3.90
CA SER A 117 -3.79 13.27 -3.03
C SER A 117 -3.37 13.28 -1.55
N SER A 118 -2.58 12.29 -1.13
CA SER A 118 -2.07 12.17 0.23
C SER A 118 -0.73 12.88 0.47
N ASN A 119 -0.14 13.51 -0.55
CA ASN A 119 1.18 14.16 -0.52
C ASN A 119 2.30 13.24 -0.02
N ILE A 120 2.30 11.97 -0.44
CA ILE A 120 3.30 10.97 -0.04
C ILE A 120 4.14 10.42 -1.19
N LYS A 121 3.87 10.84 -2.43
CA LYS A 121 4.53 10.31 -3.65
C LYS A 121 6.07 10.38 -3.61
N ASN A 122 6.62 11.46 -3.05
CA ASN A 122 8.06 11.71 -2.99
C ASN A 122 8.76 11.03 -1.79
N ARG A 123 8.03 10.28 -0.95
CA ARG A 123 8.65 9.58 0.18
C ARG A 123 9.56 8.48 -0.33
N GLN A 124 10.76 8.41 0.21
CA GLN A 124 11.79 7.48 -0.25
C GLN A 124 12.00 6.33 0.71
N ILE A 125 12.37 5.20 0.13
CA ILE A 125 12.86 4.01 0.82
C ILE A 125 14.17 3.59 0.17
N CYS A 126 15.02 2.88 0.90
CA CYS A 126 16.13 2.14 0.31
C CYS A 126 15.90 0.65 0.49
N ILE A 127 16.22 -0.11 -0.56
CA ILE A 127 16.11 -1.55 -0.59
C ILE A 127 17.49 -2.08 -0.93
N LYS A 128 17.94 -3.04 -0.14
CA LYS A 128 19.15 -3.79 -0.42
C LYS A 128 18.84 -5.27 -0.52
N TRP A 129 19.44 -5.94 -1.49
CA TRP A 129 19.29 -7.37 -1.63
C TRP A 129 20.54 -8.03 -2.20
N TRP A 130 20.67 -9.32 -1.91
CA TRP A 130 21.75 -10.16 -2.41
C TRP A 130 21.22 -11.14 -3.43
N LYS A 131 21.79 -11.14 -4.62
CA LYS A 131 21.54 -12.16 -5.65
C LYS A 131 22.68 -13.18 -5.66
N LEU A 132 22.35 -14.46 -5.53
CA LEU A 132 23.23 -15.59 -5.78
C LEU A 132 23.70 -15.55 -7.22
N GLY A 133 25.01 -15.70 -7.40
CA GLY A 133 25.58 -15.83 -8.73
C GLY A 133 24.99 -17.02 -9.48
N ARG A 134 24.55 -16.76 -10.71
CA ARG A 134 24.03 -17.78 -11.62
C ARG A 134 25.12 -18.72 -12.09
N TRP A 135 24.76 -19.95 -12.44
CA TRP A 135 25.66 -20.84 -13.16
C TRP A 135 25.72 -20.44 -14.63
N PHE A 136 26.93 -20.24 -15.13
CA PHE A 136 27.17 -19.87 -16.52
C PHE A 136 28.39 -20.64 -17.05
N TYR A 137 28.21 -21.38 -18.15
CA TYR A 137 29.22 -22.29 -18.72
C TYR A 137 29.92 -23.20 -17.69
N GLY A 138 29.17 -23.75 -16.73
CA GLY A 138 29.72 -24.65 -15.71
C GLY A 138 30.50 -23.96 -14.58
N PHE A 139 30.54 -22.63 -14.55
CA PHE A 139 31.09 -21.85 -13.44
C PHE A 139 29.98 -21.12 -12.69
N ARG A 140 30.07 -21.10 -11.36
CA ARG A 140 29.21 -20.25 -10.54
C ARG A 140 29.74 -18.82 -10.60
N MET A 141 28.92 -17.89 -11.10
CA MET A 141 29.21 -16.47 -11.06
C MET A 141 29.28 -15.96 -9.61
N ARG A 142 29.83 -14.76 -9.39
CA ARG A 142 29.84 -14.15 -8.06
C ARG A 142 28.45 -13.70 -7.64
N ASP A 143 28.23 -13.68 -6.34
CA ASP A 143 27.04 -13.10 -5.75
C ASP A 143 27.06 -11.58 -5.95
N GLU A 144 25.91 -11.01 -6.26
CA GLU A 144 25.73 -9.60 -6.54
C GLU A 144 25.00 -8.93 -5.39
N PHE A 145 25.60 -7.88 -4.84
CA PHE A 145 24.92 -6.98 -3.93
C PHE A 145 24.25 -5.85 -4.71
N HIS A 146 22.97 -5.64 -4.44
CA HIS A 146 22.16 -4.60 -5.04
C HIS A 146 21.66 -3.65 -3.97
N PHE A 147 21.68 -2.34 -4.27
CA PHE A 147 21.21 -1.28 -3.40
C PHE A 147 20.54 -0.20 -4.24
N ARG A 148 19.29 0.13 -3.90
CA ARG A 148 18.51 1.16 -4.59
C ARG A 148 17.74 2.01 -3.59
N CYS A 149 17.68 3.32 -3.84
CA CYS A 149 16.79 4.22 -3.12
C CYS A 149 15.78 4.80 -4.12
N LEU A 150 14.50 4.65 -3.80
CA LEU A 150 13.39 4.92 -4.70
C LEU A 150 12.30 5.66 -3.95
N SER A 151 11.59 6.54 -4.65
CA SER A 151 10.36 7.12 -4.14
C SER A 151 9.18 6.17 -4.33
N LEU A 152 8.08 6.41 -3.60
CA LEU A 152 6.82 5.71 -3.85
C LEU A 152 6.29 5.96 -5.27
N GLU A 153 6.62 7.11 -5.87
CA GLU A 153 6.29 7.45 -7.26
C GLU A 153 7.05 6.58 -8.27
N ASP A 154 8.34 6.32 -8.04
CA ASP A 154 9.16 5.47 -8.92
C ASP A 154 8.61 4.04 -8.95
N LEU A 155 8.32 3.49 -7.76
CA LEU A 155 7.74 2.15 -7.57
C LEU A 155 6.35 2.01 -8.20
N ALA A 156 5.55 3.08 -8.16
CA ALA A 156 4.22 3.08 -8.76
C ALA A 156 4.24 3.22 -10.29
N SER A 157 5.25 3.89 -10.84
CA SER A 157 5.33 4.21 -12.28
C SER A 157 5.93 3.10 -13.14
N SER A 158 6.29 1.95 -12.54
CA SER A 158 7.00 0.83 -13.20
C SER A 158 8.19 1.27 -14.05
N LYS A 159 8.84 2.38 -13.69
CA LYS A 159 10.02 2.92 -14.39
C LYS A 159 11.32 2.25 -13.94
N ASP A 160 11.22 1.27 -13.06
CA ASP A 160 12.38 0.59 -12.50
C ASP A 160 12.87 -0.52 -13.46
N ASP A 161 14.04 -0.30 -14.06
CA ASP A 161 14.71 -1.27 -14.93
C ASP A 161 15.04 -2.62 -14.24
N GLU A 162 15.06 -2.65 -12.90
CA GLU A 162 15.51 -3.80 -12.09
C GLU A 162 14.38 -4.64 -11.44
N ASP A 163 13.10 -4.39 -11.78
CA ASP A 163 11.94 -5.12 -11.23
C ASP A 163 11.96 -5.22 -9.68
N VAL A 164 12.18 -4.07 -9.03
CA VAL A 164 12.32 -3.99 -7.57
C VAL A 164 11.06 -4.47 -6.85
N LEU A 165 9.88 -4.11 -7.37
CA LEU A 165 8.61 -4.58 -6.83
C LEU A 165 8.47 -6.10 -6.97
N GLY A 166 8.95 -6.70 -8.07
CA GLY A 166 9.02 -8.14 -8.21
C GLY A 166 10.01 -8.80 -7.26
N VAL A 167 11.12 -8.16 -6.90
CA VAL A 167 12.02 -8.64 -5.82
C VAL A 167 11.31 -8.61 -4.47
N LEU A 168 10.60 -7.53 -4.15
CA LEU A 168 9.82 -7.44 -2.92
C LEU A 168 8.69 -8.46 -2.85
N GLN A 169 8.02 -8.73 -3.97
CA GLN A 169 6.93 -9.71 -4.06
C GLN A 169 7.44 -11.14 -3.91
N ARG A 170 8.56 -11.46 -4.56
CA ARG A 170 9.18 -12.81 -4.48
C ARG A 170 9.82 -13.07 -3.12
N GLY A 171 10.36 -12.03 -2.49
CA GLY A 171 11.13 -12.18 -1.26
C GLY A 171 12.46 -12.89 -1.48
N ALA A 172 12.96 -13.57 -0.44
CA ALA A 172 14.20 -14.33 -0.48
C ALA A 172 13.98 -15.75 -1.04
N ILE A 173 13.59 -15.85 -2.32
CA ILE A 173 13.36 -17.12 -3.01
C ILE A 173 14.30 -17.23 -4.23
N HIS A 174 14.79 -18.45 -4.48
CA HIS A 174 15.73 -18.82 -5.55
C HIS A 174 17.06 -18.09 -5.47
N GLU A 175 17.27 -17.10 -6.34
CA GLU A 175 18.50 -16.37 -6.50
C GLU A 175 18.63 -15.26 -5.45
N VAL A 176 17.60 -14.92 -4.67
CA VAL A 176 17.69 -13.82 -3.71
C VAL A 176 17.88 -14.35 -2.30
N LEU A 177 19.03 -14.06 -1.67
CA LEU A 177 19.38 -14.55 -0.33
C LEU A 177 18.72 -13.77 0.79
N GLN A 178 18.71 -12.45 0.65
CA GLN A 178 18.22 -11.54 1.67
C GLN A 178 17.74 -10.28 0.99
N VAL A 179 16.63 -9.74 1.49
CA VAL A 179 16.10 -8.45 1.10
C VAL A 179 15.76 -7.69 2.38
N GLN A 180 16.31 -6.48 2.51
CA GLN A 180 16.03 -5.59 3.63
C GLN A 180 15.58 -4.24 3.08
N ILE A 181 14.52 -3.72 3.68
CA ILE A 181 13.93 -2.43 3.34
C ILE A 181 14.22 -1.48 4.50
N SER A 182 14.78 -0.32 4.22
CA SER A 182 15.07 0.70 5.21
C SER A 182 14.43 2.02 4.84
N ILE A 183 14.02 2.76 5.86
CA ILE A 183 13.60 4.16 5.70
C ILE A 183 14.85 4.97 5.34
N VAL A 184 14.70 5.93 4.42
CA VAL A 184 15.78 6.91 4.18
C VAL A 184 15.86 7.79 5.42
N SER A 185 16.76 7.44 6.33
CA SER A 185 17.11 8.35 7.43
C SER A 185 17.85 9.53 6.83
N SER A 186 17.44 10.74 7.16
CA SER A 186 18.14 11.99 6.80
C SER A 186 19.57 12.09 7.39
N ARG A 187 20.11 11.00 7.94
CA ARG A 187 21.38 10.90 8.65
C ARG A 187 22.37 9.87 8.10
N SER A 188 22.14 9.28 6.93
CA SER A 188 23.08 8.31 6.34
C SER A 188 23.70 8.79 5.03
N ASN A 189 24.46 9.88 5.09
CA ASN A 189 25.60 10.10 4.20
C ASN A 189 26.84 9.30 4.65
N ALA A 190 26.69 8.32 5.55
CA ALA A 190 27.80 7.62 6.19
C ALA A 190 27.95 6.19 5.64
N TRP A 191 28.09 6.06 4.33
CA TRP A 191 28.64 4.86 3.68
C TRP A 191 29.53 5.30 2.51
N ALA A 192 30.50 6.17 2.83
CA ALA A 192 31.70 6.42 2.03
C ALA A 192 32.89 5.72 2.71
#